data_AF-U3CHY8-F1
#
_entry.id   AF-U3CHY8-F1
#
_cell.length_a   1.000
_cell.length_b   1.000
_cell.length_c   1.000
_cell.angle_alpha   90.00
_cell.angle_beta   90.00
_cell.angle_gamma   90.00
#
_symmetry.space_group_name_H-M   'P 1'
#
loop_
_entity.id
_entity.type
_entity.pdbx_description
1 polymer ?
#
loop_
_entity_poly.entity_id
_entity_poly.type
_entity_poly.pdbx_seq_one_letter_code
_entity_poly.pdbx_strand_id
1 'polypeptide(L)'
;MTFLTTTGLNGGSLASINHDFAFQTQLLDVFERTLGHFDTLNLQTSITQLLPVTGLNEQDSLKVYHSALEGLKAKQQAFEDVPLKTVVQDWLMIMQGQSKSGQPSASDVEHTANQTLAVHFQSWLGTKLHVKIDQRLPSEFISQLSLGSQATQALQIGHMSEQELARTIKEGEAFVGTLASNISNRPMNEYELSVLTNALNHSAGLTFQQLNNSDFLFSHERFVVNVKNELQNVFSSMGVILNADTAQRLAEKVNFVPGISKQDLRESLKTLSEQTQQPFSHIYDESEARAKLQSFWDAEIQNVQESASSISLSGLFANVVKATVNAEIDQLLVDLKDVKQQLELPQNIKTIKQVVGQDISVLFEKMAQGQSVETDFITRHKKLLANLAQFSEHLKNNIQSQTDSTQDNNEYVLKGLDLFALIDASTGDRLDDKILNALDEMRQGQFNKRDEIKNELEELTIILNLYNLIQAAIHNAQSGEGKYNINQEFKPEDFGYSTQEEFENSPEFAFLNSQNPPITSHKGFLEQQGLDIDTSQNSGIYEDTEDDGNKLSNLSTAISDKSKIVNTDVQLKTEEFSKMNSDYNATIQAMNQIVQKFISVLTDILRSF
;
A
#
# COMPACT_ATOMS: atom_id res chain seq x y z
N MET A 1 -6.60 -106.92 40.43
CA MET A 1 -6.00 -105.88 41.28
C MET A 1 -5.69 -104.69 40.36
N THR A 2 -6.61 -103.72 40.29
CA THR A 2 -6.56 -102.36 40.92
C THR A 2 -5.80 -101.35 40.05
N PHE A 3 -6.24 -100.12 39.76
CA PHE A 3 -7.41 -99.29 40.11
C PHE A 3 -7.58 -98.21 39.01
N LEU A 4 -8.81 -97.74 38.78
CA LEU A 4 -9.15 -96.45 38.16
C LEU A 4 -9.00 -95.31 39.18
N THR A 5 -8.58 -94.11 38.76
CA THR A 5 -9.23 -92.81 39.10
C THR A 5 -8.64 -91.63 38.32
N THR A 6 -9.54 -90.69 38.03
CA THR A 6 -9.52 -89.41 37.30
C THR A 6 -8.70 -88.27 37.94
N THR A 7 -8.18 -87.35 37.11
CA THR A 7 -7.93 -85.94 37.48
C THR A 7 -8.41 -85.01 36.35
N GLY A 8 -9.18 -83.98 36.74
CA GLY A 8 -10.05 -83.19 35.86
C GLY A 8 -9.37 -82.12 35.02
N LEU A 9 -9.99 -81.81 33.89
CA LEU A 9 -9.69 -80.68 33.02
C LEU A 9 -10.53 -79.46 33.43
N ASN A 10 -9.86 -78.36 33.77
CA ASN A 10 -10.45 -77.03 33.94
C ASN A 10 -10.92 -76.49 32.58
N GLY A 11 -12.24 -76.40 32.39
CA GLY A 11 -12.89 -75.82 31.21
C GLY A 11 -12.97 -74.29 31.16
N GLY A 12 -12.09 -73.56 31.87
CA GLY A 12 -12.19 -72.10 32.01
C GLY A 12 -11.47 -71.26 30.94
N SER A 13 -10.53 -71.82 30.18
CA SER A 13 -9.62 -71.02 29.34
C SER A 13 -9.88 -71.10 27.83
N LEU A 14 -10.77 -72.01 27.37
CA LEU A 14 -11.11 -72.15 25.94
C LEU A 14 -12.41 -71.43 25.55
N ALA A 15 -13.22 -70.99 26.52
CA ALA A 15 -14.47 -70.29 26.26
C ALA A 15 -14.26 -68.79 25.97
N SER A 16 -13.30 -68.12 26.61
CA SER A 16 -13.10 -66.67 26.41
C SER A 16 -12.54 -66.32 25.02
N ILE A 17 -11.65 -67.16 24.47
CA ILE A 17 -11.03 -66.94 23.15
C ILE A 17 -12.05 -67.11 22.00
N ASN A 18 -13.10 -67.92 22.20
CA ASN A 18 -14.14 -68.17 21.19
C ASN A 18 -15.29 -67.14 21.24
N HIS A 19 -15.53 -66.52 22.40
CA HIS A 19 -16.58 -65.52 22.58
C HIS A 19 -16.21 -64.16 21.96
N ASP A 20 -14.94 -63.76 22.06
CA ASP A 20 -14.49 -62.49 21.46
C ASP A 20 -14.74 -62.49 19.95
N PHE A 21 -14.28 -63.52 19.23
CA PHE A 21 -14.45 -63.64 17.77
C PHE A 21 -15.93 -63.65 17.33
N ALA A 22 -16.83 -64.18 18.17
CA ALA A 22 -18.26 -64.20 17.91
C ALA A 22 -18.89 -62.81 18.05
N PHE A 23 -18.47 -62.02 19.05
CA PHE A 23 -18.90 -60.63 19.22
C PHE A 23 -18.45 -59.76 18.04
N GLN A 24 -17.17 -59.80 17.65
CA GLN A 24 -16.69 -58.96 16.55
C GLN A 24 -17.31 -59.32 15.20
N THR A 25 -17.61 -60.60 14.96
CA THR A 25 -18.32 -61.03 13.73
C THR A 25 -19.74 -60.46 13.68
N GLN A 26 -20.46 -60.49 14.81
CA GLN A 26 -21.81 -59.90 14.89
C GLN A 26 -21.76 -58.37 14.81
N LEU A 27 -20.74 -57.74 15.39
CA LEU A 27 -20.55 -56.30 15.31
C LEU A 27 -20.25 -55.84 13.87
N LEU A 28 -19.46 -56.60 13.12
CA LEU A 28 -19.23 -56.36 11.70
C LEU A 28 -20.54 -56.39 10.89
N ASP A 29 -21.39 -57.40 11.12
CA ASP A 29 -22.71 -57.51 10.49
C ASP A 29 -23.65 -56.33 10.85
N VAL A 30 -23.59 -55.83 12.09
CA VAL A 30 -24.29 -54.60 12.51
C VAL A 30 -23.81 -53.39 11.69
N PHE A 31 -22.49 -53.22 11.55
CA PHE A 31 -21.93 -52.10 10.79
C PHE A 31 -22.25 -52.19 9.29
N GLU A 32 -22.14 -53.36 8.68
CA GLU A 32 -22.45 -53.59 7.27
C GLU A 32 -23.93 -53.31 6.96
N ARG A 33 -24.85 -53.76 7.82
CA ARG A 33 -26.28 -53.45 7.66
C ARG A 33 -26.60 -51.97 7.81
N THR A 34 -25.94 -51.30 8.75
CA THR A 34 -26.16 -49.88 9.03
C THR A 34 -25.57 -48.98 7.94
N LEU A 35 -24.39 -49.31 7.42
CA LEU A 35 -23.61 -48.45 6.52
C LEU A 35 -23.76 -48.81 5.03
N GLY A 36 -24.26 -50.00 4.69
CA GLY A 36 -24.38 -50.47 3.31
C GLY A 36 -23.03 -50.95 2.73
N HIS A 37 -22.81 -50.79 1.40
CA HIS A 37 -21.54 -51.14 0.74
C HIS A 37 -20.42 -50.20 1.19
N PHE A 38 -19.85 -50.52 2.34
CA PHE A 38 -18.68 -49.87 2.91
C PHE A 38 -17.44 -50.72 2.60
N ASP A 39 -16.25 -50.12 2.58
CA ASP A 39 -15.00 -50.81 2.29
C ASP A 39 -14.65 -51.81 3.41
N THR A 40 -15.10 -53.06 3.23
CA THR A 40 -15.22 -54.10 4.26
C THR A 40 -13.89 -54.47 4.90
N LEU A 41 -12.79 -54.40 4.15
CA LEU A 41 -11.46 -54.80 4.61
C LEU A 41 -10.90 -53.84 5.68
N ASN A 42 -11.17 -52.54 5.53
CA ASN A 42 -10.76 -51.52 6.49
C ASN A 42 -11.64 -51.58 7.76
N LEU A 43 -12.96 -51.74 7.60
CA LEU A 43 -13.88 -51.92 8.73
C LEU A 43 -13.57 -53.16 9.56
N GLN A 44 -13.29 -54.29 8.91
CA GLN A 44 -12.97 -55.55 9.59
C GLN A 44 -11.72 -55.41 10.45
N THR A 45 -10.67 -54.79 9.92
CA THR A 45 -9.44 -54.49 10.67
C THR A 45 -9.74 -53.58 11.87
N SER A 46 -10.65 -52.62 11.71
CA SER A 46 -11.03 -51.71 12.79
C SER A 46 -11.82 -52.40 13.91
N ILE A 47 -12.79 -53.24 13.55
CA ILE A 47 -13.75 -53.88 14.46
C ILE A 47 -13.13 -55.02 15.27
N THR A 48 -12.16 -55.74 14.71
CA THR A 48 -11.50 -56.88 15.39
C THR A 48 -10.80 -56.53 16.71
N GLN A 49 -10.54 -55.25 16.96
CA GLN A 49 -9.90 -54.75 18.19
C GLN A 49 -10.90 -54.18 19.21
N LEU A 50 -12.20 -54.20 18.91
CA LEU A 50 -13.24 -53.67 19.80
C LEU A 50 -13.72 -54.73 20.80
N LEU A 51 -13.92 -54.29 22.04
CA LEU A 51 -14.39 -55.15 23.14
C LEU A 51 -15.90 -54.91 23.45
N PRO A 52 -16.58 -55.92 24.03
CA PRO A 52 -17.91 -55.74 24.59
C PRO A 52 -17.95 -54.65 25.67
N VAL A 53 -19.14 -54.09 25.89
CA VAL A 53 -19.34 -53.00 26.85
C VAL A 53 -19.33 -53.54 28.27
N THR A 54 -18.62 -52.87 29.17
CA THR A 54 -18.49 -53.25 30.59
C THR A 54 -19.86 -53.40 31.25
N GLY A 55 -20.10 -54.56 31.86
CA GLY A 55 -21.33 -54.86 32.60
C GLY A 55 -22.54 -55.23 31.74
N LEU A 56 -22.39 -55.32 30.42
CA LEU A 56 -23.44 -55.76 29.49
C LEU A 56 -23.14 -57.14 28.90
N ASN A 57 -24.19 -57.86 28.50
CA ASN A 57 -24.03 -59.05 27.67
C ASN A 57 -23.69 -58.65 26.21
N GLU A 58 -23.31 -59.63 25.39
CA GLU A 58 -22.95 -59.40 23.99
C GLU A 58 -24.06 -58.70 23.19
N GLN A 59 -25.32 -59.13 23.31
CA GLN A 59 -26.43 -58.54 22.55
C GLN A 59 -26.71 -57.09 22.95
N ASP A 60 -26.67 -56.78 24.23
CA ASP A 60 -26.88 -55.43 24.71
C ASP A 60 -25.69 -54.52 24.39
N SER A 61 -24.46 -55.07 24.38
CA SER A 61 -23.28 -54.36 23.86
C SER A 61 -23.43 -54.01 22.38
N LEU A 62 -23.89 -54.95 21.54
CA LEU A 62 -24.14 -54.70 20.12
C LEU A 62 -25.18 -53.59 19.91
N LYS A 63 -26.24 -53.54 20.73
CA LYS A 63 -27.24 -52.46 20.67
C LYS A 63 -26.64 -51.09 20.98
N VAL A 64 -25.73 -51.01 21.95
CA VAL A 64 -25.04 -49.74 22.29
C VAL A 64 -24.20 -49.26 21.11
N TYR A 65 -23.36 -50.13 20.51
CA TYR A 65 -22.58 -49.78 19.32
C TYR A 65 -23.46 -49.42 18.12
N HIS A 66 -24.54 -50.17 17.88
CA HIS A 66 -25.50 -49.89 16.82
C HIS A 66 -26.16 -48.52 17.01
N SER A 67 -26.62 -48.20 18.21
CA SER A 67 -27.26 -46.91 18.52
C SER A 67 -26.29 -45.73 18.32
N ALA A 68 -25.04 -45.89 18.74
CA ALA A 68 -24.01 -44.87 18.53
C ALA A 68 -23.70 -44.69 17.03
N LEU A 69 -23.64 -45.79 16.27
CA LEU A 69 -23.39 -45.75 14.83
C LEU A 69 -24.53 -45.09 14.05
N GLU A 70 -25.79 -45.42 14.35
CA GLU A 70 -26.96 -44.78 13.75
C GLU A 70 -27.01 -43.29 14.08
N GLY A 71 -26.74 -42.92 15.35
CA GLY A 71 -26.67 -41.52 15.76
C GLY A 71 -25.56 -40.75 15.04
N LEU A 72 -24.37 -41.34 14.90
CA LEU A 72 -23.25 -40.76 14.16
C LEU A 72 -23.59 -40.60 12.68
N LYS A 73 -24.15 -41.63 12.05
CA LYS A 73 -24.58 -41.61 10.64
C LYS A 73 -25.61 -40.52 10.39
N ALA A 74 -26.61 -40.41 11.25
CA ALA A 74 -27.69 -39.44 11.06
C ALA A 74 -27.20 -38.00 11.28
N LYS A 75 -26.41 -37.75 12.34
CA LYS A 75 -25.85 -36.42 12.63
C LYS A 75 -24.77 -36.00 11.64
N GLN A 76 -23.99 -36.93 11.08
CA GLN A 76 -22.98 -36.63 10.07
C GLN A 76 -23.59 -35.98 8.81
N GLN A 77 -24.86 -36.29 8.47
CA GLN A 77 -25.53 -35.69 7.31
C GLN A 77 -25.65 -34.17 7.38
N ALA A 78 -25.50 -33.58 8.57
CA ALA A 78 -25.43 -32.13 8.72
C ALA A 78 -24.18 -31.51 8.04
N PHE A 79 -23.13 -32.30 7.81
CA PHE A 79 -21.86 -31.85 7.21
C PHE A 79 -21.77 -32.31 5.74
N GLU A 80 -22.31 -31.53 4.81
CA GLU A 80 -22.43 -31.91 3.38
C GLU A 80 -21.09 -32.33 2.72
N ASP A 81 -19.97 -31.72 3.15
CA ASP A 81 -18.64 -31.95 2.56
C ASP A 81 -17.78 -32.96 3.33
N VAL A 82 -18.28 -33.55 4.43
CA VAL A 82 -17.51 -34.49 5.26
C VAL A 82 -18.00 -35.91 5.01
N PRO A 83 -17.25 -36.81 4.34
CA PRO A 83 -17.74 -38.15 4.03
C PRO A 83 -18.02 -38.99 5.28
N LEU A 84 -19.17 -39.67 5.33
CA LEU A 84 -19.52 -40.62 6.41
C LEU A 84 -18.40 -41.65 6.66
N LYS A 85 -17.73 -42.09 5.59
CA LYS A 85 -16.62 -43.04 5.68
C LYS A 85 -15.52 -42.55 6.61
N THR A 86 -15.12 -41.30 6.46
CA THR A 86 -14.08 -40.67 7.27
C THR A 86 -14.51 -40.59 8.72
N VAL A 87 -15.73 -40.12 9.00
CA VAL A 87 -16.26 -39.98 10.37
C VAL A 87 -16.31 -41.32 11.11
N VAL A 88 -16.77 -42.37 10.44
CA VAL A 88 -16.83 -43.72 11.04
C VAL A 88 -15.42 -44.26 11.29
N GLN A 89 -14.47 -44.06 10.37
CA GLN A 89 -13.08 -44.50 10.57
C GLN A 89 -12.41 -43.81 11.76
N ASP A 90 -12.60 -42.50 11.89
CA ASP A 90 -12.04 -41.71 12.99
C ASP A 90 -12.66 -42.12 14.34
N TRP A 91 -13.97 -42.38 14.38
CA TRP A 91 -14.63 -42.90 15.59
C TRP A 91 -14.10 -44.28 15.97
N LEU A 92 -13.99 -45.20 15.01
CA LEU A 92 -13.47 -46.55 15.26
C LEU A 92 -12.03 -46.50 15.79
N MET A 93 -11.18 -45.64 15.25
CA MET A 93 -9.81 -45.45 15.72
C MET A 93 -9.75 -45.00 17.19
N ILE A 94 -10.63 -44.08 17.61
CA ILE A 94 -10.74 -43.67 19.02
C ILE A 94 -11.22 -44.84 19.88
N MET A 95 -12.23 -45.59 19.42
CA MET A 95 -12.78 -46.74 20.14
C MET A 95 -11.79 -47.90 20.30
N GLN A 96 -10.90 -48.10 19.33
CA GLN A 96 -9.79 -49.05 19.48
C GLN A 96 -8.82 -48.60 20.58
N GLY A 97 -8.51 -47.31 20.66
CA GLY A 97 -7.71 -46.75 21.75
C GLY A 97 -8.33 -47.00 23.13
N GLN A 98 -9.65 -46.83 23.24
CA GLN A 98 -10.39 -47.15 24.47
C GLN A 98 -10.34 -48.65 24.78
N SER A 99 -10.59 -49.49 23.79
CA SER A 99 -10.58 -50.95 23.93
C SER A 99 -9.20 -51.51 24.32
N LYS A 100 -8.11 -50.83 23.93
CA LYS A 100 -6.74 -51.16 24.38
C LYS A 100 -6.51 -50.82 25.86
N SER A 101 -7.23 -49.85 26.39
CA SER A 101 -7.14 -49.41 27.79
C SER A 101 -8.04 -50.22 28.73
N GLY A 102 -8.98 -50.99 28.18
CA GLY A 102 -9.92 -51.84 28.93
C GLY A 102 -11.25 -51.97 28.19
N GLN A 103 -12.23 -52.66 28.82
CA GLN A 103 -13.59 -52.70 28.28
C GLN A 103 -14.25 -51.31 28.37
N PRO A 104 -14.79 -50.76 27.26
CA PRO A 104 -15.45 -49.47 27.30
C PRO A 104 -16.79 -49.55 28.06
N SER A 105 -17.19 -48.49 28.74
CA SER A 105 -18.54 -48.34 29.26
C SER A 105 -19.51 -47.88 28.16
N ALA A 106 -20.82 -47.98 28.40
CA ALA A 106 -21.81 -47.49 27.43
C ALA A 106 -21.66 -45.98 27.19
N SER A 107 -21.31 -45.23 28.24
CA SER A 107 -21.03 -43.79 28.14
C SER A 107 -19.78 -43.51 27.31
N ASP A 108 -18.78 -44.38 27.32
CA ASP A 108 -17.57 -44.19 26.51
C ASP A 108 -17.88 -44.35 25.02
N VAL A 109 -18.70 -45.33 24.65
CA VAL A 109 -19.13 -45.55 23.27
C VAL A 109 -19.91 -44.35 22.73
N GLU A 110 -20.85 -43.82 23.53
CA GLU A 110 -21.63 -42.63 23.15
C GLU A 110 -20.77 -41.36 23.12
N HIS A 111 -19.95 -41.13 24.16
CA HIS A 111 -19.13 -39.94 24.26
C HIS A 111 -18.11 -39.84 23.13
N THR A 112 -17.47 -40.95 22.76
CA THR A 112 -16.50 -40.98 21.65
C THR A 112 -17.15 -40.69 20.31
N ALA A 113 -18.36 -41.17 20.04
CA ALA A 113 -19.10 -40.84 18.82
C ALA A 113 -19.40 -39.34 18.73
N ASN A 114 -19.86 -38.75 19.84
CA ASN A 114 -20.13 -37.33 19.94
C ASN A 114 -18.84 -36.47 19.86
N GLN A 115 -17.74 -36.96 20.42
CA GLN A 115 -16.43 -36.32 20.33
C GLN A 115 -15.92 -36.32 18.89
N THR A 116 -16.10 -37.41 18.14
CA THR A 116 -15.75 -37.46 16.72
C THR A 116 -16.53 -36.41 15.92
N LEU A 117 -17.84 -36.29 16.14
CA LEU A 117 -18.66 -35.26 15.48
C LEU A 117 -18.20 -33.83 15.85
N ALA A 118 -17.81 -33.58 17.10
CA ALA A 118 -17.28 -32.29 17.52
C ALA A 118 -15.97 -31.92 16.81
N VAL A 119 -15.05 -32.89 16.65
CA VAL A 119 -13.80 -32.68 15.91
C VAL A 119 -14.06 -32.38 14.44
N HIS A 120 -15.00 -33.09 13.80
CA HIS A 120 -15.38 -32.79 12.41
C HIS A 120 -16.06 -31.44 12.26
N PHE A 121 -16.88 -31.02 13.22
CA PHE A 121 -17.42 -29.65 13.24
C PHE A 121 -16.31 -28.60 13.27
N GLN A 122 -15.31 -28.78 14.14
CA GLN A 122 -14.19 -27.85 14.26
C GLN A 122 -13.38 -27.76 12.97
N SER A 123 -13.03 -28.92 12.40
CA SER A 123 -12.30 -29.01 11.13
C SER A 123 -13.10 -28.42 9.95
N TRP A 124 -14.40 -28.71 9.89
CA TRP A 124 -15.30 -28.20 8.86
C TRP A 124 -15.36 -26.67 8.89
N LEU A 125 -15.64 -26.08 10.06
CA LEU A 125 -15.76 -24.62 10.16
C LEU A 125 -14.41 -23.93 9.92
N GLY A 126 -13.32 -24.50 10.43
CA GLY A 126 -11.96 -24.00 10.19
C GLY A 126 -11.63 -23.97 8.70
N THR A 127 -11.93 -25.07 7.99
CA THR A 127 -11.77 -25.15 6.53
C THR A 127 -12.60 -24.08 5.81
N LYS A 128 -13.86 -23.87 6.22
CA LYS A 128 -14.72 -22.84 5.60
C LYS A 128 -14.16 -21.44 5.81
N LEU A 129 -13.63 -21.12 6.99
CA LEU A 129 -12.98 -19.84 7.28
C LEU A 129 -11.72 -19.63 6.44
N HIS A 130 -10.84 -20.63 6.38
CA HIS A 130 -9.59 -20.55 5.62
C HIS A 130 -9.83 -20.42 4.11
N VAL A 131 -10.79 -21.16 3.58
CA VAL A 131 -11.08 -21.17 2.14
C VAL A 131 -11.84 -19.91 1.71
N LYS A 132 -12.80 -19.44 2.50
CA LYS A 132 -13.69 -18.33 2.09
C LYS A 132 -13.23 -16.95 2.55
N ILE A 133 -12.45 -16.88 3.62
CA ILE A 133 -12.06 -15.61 4.26
C ILE A 133 -10.55 -15.37 4.11
N ASP A 134 -9.72 -16.09 4.88
CA ASP A 134 -8.25 -15.99 4.82
C ASP A 134 -7.61 -17.19 5.53
N GLN A 135 -6.61 -17.80 4.90
CA GLN A 135 -5.89 -18.97 5.40
C GLN A 135 -5.09 -18.72 6.69
N ARG A 136 -4.82 -17.45 7.03
CA ARG A 136 -4.06 -17.06 8.23
C ARG A 136 -4.90 -17.00 9.50
N LEU A 137 -6.22 -17.15 9.41
CA LEU A 137 -7.10 -17.04 10.57
C LEU A 137 -6.89 -18.19 11.56
N PRO A 138 -7.00 -17.93 12.88
CA PRO A 138 -6.97 -18.99 13.88
C PRO A 138 -8.18 -19.91 13.75
N SER A 139 -8.06 -21.14 14.26
CA SER A 139 -9.15 -22.11 14.30
C SER A 139 -9.43 -22.63 15.71
N GLU A 140 -8.57 -22.28 16.67
CA GLU A 140 -8.62 -22.73 18.06
C GLU A 140 -9.90 -22.28 18.77
N PHE A 141 -10.37 -21.05 18.46
CA PHE A 141 -11.60 -20.49 19.02
C PHE A 141 -12.83 -21.35 18.71
N ILE A 142 -12.82 -22.10 17.62
CA ILE A 142 -13.97 -22.89 17.16
C ILE A 142 -14.35 -23.94 18.21
N SER A 143 -13.35 -24.52 18.90
CA SER A 143 -13.57 -25.48 19.99
C SER A 143 -14.27 -24.87 21.21
N GLN A 144 -14.25 -23.54 21.33
CA GLN A 144 -14.82 -22.78 22.44
C GLN A 144 -16.19 -22.19 22.11
N LEU A 145 -16.66 -22.31 20.86
CA LEU A 145 -18.01 -21.88 20.47
C LEU A 145 -19.06 -22.72 21.19
N SER A 146 -20.11 -22.05 21.65
CA SER A 146 -21.26 -22.72 22.24
C SER A 146 -22.24 -23.12 21.14
N LEU A 147 -22.47 -24.42 21.02
CA LEU A 147 -23.52 -25.00 20.19
C LEU A 147 -24.80 -25.20 21.03
N GLY A 148 -24.67 -25.34 22.36
CA GLY A 148 -25.77 -25.54 23.30
C GLY A 148 -25.36 -25.37 24.76
N SER A 149 -26.26 -25.70 25.69
CA SER A 149 -26.07 -25.41 27.13
C SER A 149 -25.11 -26.32 27.88
N GLN A 150 -24.57 -27.37 27.25
CA GLN A 150 -23.74 -28.37 27.91
C GLN A 150 -22.28 -27.93 28.00
N ALA A 151 -21.50 -28.55 28.89
CA ALA A 151 -20.15 -28.12 29.22
C ALA A 151 -19.12 -28.28 28.08
N THR A 152 -19.30 -29.25 27.19
CA THR A 152 -18.38 -29.52 26.06
C THR A 152 -19.14 -29.65 24.76
N GLN A 153 -18.50 -29.31 23.63
CA GLN A 153 -19.14 -29.45 22.30
C GLN A 153 -19.61 -30.88 22.02
N ALA A 154 -18.88 -31.90 22.45
CA ALA A 154 -19.33 -33.29 22.34
C ALA A 154 -20.64 -33.52 23.10
N LEU A 155 -20.75 -33.07 24.35
CA LEU A 155 -22.00 -33.18 25.11
C LEU A 155 -23.13 -32.35 24.50
N GLN A 156 -22.82 -31.17 23.94
CA GLN A 156 -23.81 -30.33 23.27
C GLN A 156 -24.36 -31.04 22.02
N ILE A 157 -23.47 -31.54 21.14
CA ILE A 157 -23.86 -32.31 19.95
C ILE A 157 -24.63 -33.57 20.34
N GLY A 158 -24.22 -34.27 21.41
CA GLY A 158 -24.90 -35.45 21.92
C GLY A 158 -26.38 -35.20 22.24
N HIS A 159 -26.67 -34.09 22.93
CA HIS A 159 -28.03 -33.71 23.31
C HIS A 159 -28.87 -33.08 22.18
N MET A 160 -28.26 -32.68 21.07
CA MET A 160 -28.98 -32.18 19.90
C MET A 160 -29.66 -33.31 19.13
N SER A 161 -30.86 -33.05 18.65
CA SER A 161 -31.46 -33.79 17.55
C SER A 161 -30.72 -33.52 16.23
N GLU A 162 -30.92 -34.39 15.25
CA GLU A 162 -30.37 -34.24 13.89
C GLU A 162 -30.77 -32.90 13.26
N GLN A 163 -32.02 -32.47 13.47
CA GLN A 163 -32.54 -31.21 12.94
C GLN A 163 -31.90 -29.99 13.63
N GLU A 164 -31.67 -30.06 14.94
CA GLU A 164 -31.00 -28.99 15.68
C GLU A 164 -29.54 -28.85 15.28
N LEU A 165 -28.83 -29.96 15.07
CA LEU A 165 -27.46 -29.94 14.56
C LEU A 165 -27.42 -29.36 13.14
N ALA A 166 -28.26 -29.84 12.23
CA ALA A 166 -28.34 -29.31 10.87
C ALA A 166 -28.63 -27.80 10.84
N ARG A 167 -29.51 -27.30 11.73
CA ARG A 167 -29.75 -25.86 11.89
C ARG A 167 -28.50 -25.12 12.36
N THR A 168 -27.80 -25.66 13.35
CA THR A 168 -26.56 -25.07 13.89
C THR A 168 -25.47 -24.98 12.82
N ILE A 169 -25.31 -26.02 11.99
CA ILE A 169 -24.37 -26.00 10.86
C ILE A 169 -24.75 -24.92 9.86
N LYS A 170 -26.03 -24.81 9.48
CA LYS A 170 -26.50 -23.74 8.59
C LYS A 170 -26.28 -22.33 9.16
N GLU A 171 -26.41 -22.16 10.47
CA GLU A 171 -26.08 -20.88 11.13
C GLU A 171 -24.58 -20.55 11.02
N GLY A 172 -23.70 -21.55 11.20
CA GLY A 172 -22.27 -21.41 10.96
C GLY A 172 -21.93 -21.08 9.50
N GLU A 173 -22.60 -21.71 8.54
CA GLU A 173 -22.43 -21.38 7.12
C GLU A 173 -22.88 -19.98 6.79
N ALA A 174 -24.01 -19.54 7.33
CA ALA A 174 -24.52 -18.19 7.15
C ALA A 174 -23.57 -17.15 7.76
N PHE A 175 -22.98 -17.44 8.92
CA PHE A 175 -21.95 -16.60 9.53
C PHE A 175 -20.73 -16.44 8.61
N VAL A 176 -20.14 -17.55 8.13
CA VAL A 176 -18.99 -17.50 7.21
C VAL A 176 -19.38 -16.83 5.89
N GLY A 177 -20.57 -17.11 5.35
CA GLY A 177 -21.06 -16.51 4.11
C GLY A 177 -21.23 -14.99 4.23
N THR A 178 -21.74 -14.51 5.37
CA THR A 178 -21.88 -13.08 5.65
C THR A 178 -20.52 -12.39 5.68
N LEU A 179 -19.54 -12.97 6.37
CA LEU A 179 -18.17 -12.46 6.37
C LEU A 179 -17.55 -12.46 4.97
N ALA A 180 -17.68 -13.58 4.25
CA ALA A 180 -17.09 -13.76 2.92
C ALA A 180 -17.63 -12.74 1.92
N SER A 181 -18.95 -12.53 1.87
CA SER A 181 -19.59 -11.62 0.91
C SER A 181 -19.02 -10.20 0.91
N ASN A 182 -18.42 -9.76 2.02
CA ASN A 182 -17.87 -8.41 2.18
C ASN A 182 -16.33 -8.36 2.08
N ILE A 183 -15.66 -9.51 2.04
CA ILE A 183 -14.18 -9.64 2.03
C ILE A 183 -13.66 -10.26 0.73
N SER A 184 -14.41 -11.17 0.10
CA SER A 184 -13.93 -12.08 -0.97
C SER A 184 -13.36 -11.43 -2.24
N ASN A 185 -13.44 -10.10 -2.40
CA ASN A 185 -12.90 -9.40 -3.55
C ASN A 185 -11.45 -8.92 -3.37
N ARG A 186 -10.85 -9.08 -2.18
CA ARG A 186 -9.43 -8.74 -1.94
C ARG A 186 -8.85 -9.50 -0.74
N PRO A 187 -7.54 -9.74 -0.71
CA PRO A 187 -6.87 -10.20 0.51
C PRO A 187 -7.03 -9.17 1.64
N MET A 188 -7.21 -9.65 2.87
CA MET A 188 -7.20 -8.80 4.06
C MET A 188 -5.80 -8.25 4.30
N ASN A 189 -5.72 -6.96 4.63
CA ASN A 189 -4.48 -6.37 5.10
C ASN A 189 -4.16 -6.82 6.55
N GLU A 190 -2.95 -6.54 7.03
CA GLU A 190 -2.50 -6.97 8.37
C GLU A 190 -3.38 -6.42 9.50
N TYR A 191 -3.89 -5.19 9.36
CA TYR A 191 -4.76 -4.59 10.38
C TYR A 191 -6.11 -5.31 10.45
N GLU A 192 -6.77 -5.54 9.30
CA GLU A 192 -8.04 -6.26 9.22
C GLU A 192 -7.92 -7.69 9.75
N LEU A 193 -6.84 -8.39 9.40
CA LEU A 193 -6.56 -9.72 9.90
C LEU A 193 -6.40 -9.73 11.42
N SER A 194 -5.64 -8.76 11.96
CA SER A 194 -5.43 -8.62 13.41
C SER A 194 -6.74 -8.35 14.15
N VAL A 195 -7.55 -7.42 13.65
CA VAL A 195 -8.86 -7.09 14.22
C VAL A 195 -9.80 -8.30 14.21
N LEU A 196 -9.91 -8.98 13.06
CA LEU A 196 -10.78 -10.16 12.95
C LEU A 196 -10.29 -11.31 13.84
N THR A 197 -8.98 -11.55 13.88
CA THR A 197 -8.36 -12.55 14.76
C THR A 197 -8.68 -12.26 16.22
N ASN A 198 -8.55 -10.99 16.65
CA ASN A 198 -8.91 -10.58 17.99
C ASN A 198 -10.40 -10.82 18.30
N ALA A 199 -11.29 -10.45 17.39
CA ALA A 199 -12.73 -10.65 17.53
C ALA A 199 -13.11 -12.12 17.65
N LEU A 200 -12.50 -13.00 16.83
CA LEU A 200 -12.72 -14.44 16.88
C LEU A 200 -12.19 -15.05 18.17
N ASN A 201 -11.05 -14.59 18.69
CA ASN A 201 -10.53 -15.07 19.97
C ASN A 201 -11.42 -14.68 21.18
N HIS A 202 -12.24 -13.64 21.05
CA HIS A 202 -13.23 -13.24 22.05
C HIS A 202 -14.61 -13.90 21.87
N SER A 203 -14.73 -14.89 20.97
CA SER A 203 -15.98 -15.61 20.71
C SER A 203 -16.29 -16.73 21.71
N ALA A 204 -15.39 -16.99 22.66
CA ALA A 204 -15.49 -18.10 23.59
C ALA A 204 -16.84 -18.11 24.34
N GLY A 205 -17.51 -19.27 24.33
CA GLY A 205 -18.80 -19.47 24.98
C GLY A 205 -20.01 -18.88 24.27
N LEU A 206 -19.83 -18.19 23.13
CA LEU A 206 -20.93 -17.61 22.36
C LEU A 206 -21.48 -18.59 21.31
N THR A 207 -22.79 -18.54 21.09
CA THR A 207 -23.44 -19.16 19.93
C THR A 207 -23.27 -18.29 18.67
N PHE A 208 -23.49 -18.85 17.48
CA PHE A 208 -23.48 -18.06 16.23
C PHE A 208 -24.47 -16.89 16.27
N GLN A 209 -25.65 -17.10 16.85
CA GLN A 209 -26.63 -16.02 17.04
C GLN A 209 -26.13 -14.93 18.00
N GLN A 210 -25.43 -15.31 19.07
CA GLN A 210 -24.85 -14.36 20.01
C GLN A 210 -23.66 -13.61 19.38
N LEU A 211 -22.84 -14.27 18.57
CA LEU A 211 -21.75 -13.64 17.82
C LEU A 211 -22.27 -12.55 16.89
N ASN A 212 -23.34 -12.85 16.15
CA ASN A 212 -23.99 -11.90 15.26
C ASN A 212 -24.56 -10.68 15.99
N ASN A 213 -24.82 -10.78 17.30
CA ASN A 213 -25.33 -9.70 18.14
C ASN A 213 -24.29 -9.13 19.12
N SER A 214 -23.06 -9.64 19.10
CA SER A 214 -21.98 -9.23 20.00
C SER A 214 -21.53 -7.80 19.75
N ASP A 215 -20.58 -7.32 20.55
CA ASP A 215 -19.95 -6.01 20.34
C ASP A 215 -19.00 -5.97 19.15
N PHE A 216 -18.65 -7.13 18.58
CA PHE A 216 -17.85 -7.22 17.36
C PHE A 216 -18.75 -7.14 16.11
N LEU A 217 -18.32 -6.35 15.14
CA LEU A 217 -19.09 -6.05 13.93
C LEU A 217 -18.70 -6.99 12.79
N PHE A 218 -19.28 -8.19 12.80
CA PHE A 218 -19.01 -9.23 11.79
C PHE A 218 -19.79 -9.04 10.47
N SER A 219 -20.83 -8.20 10.44
CA SER A 219 -21.61 -7.93 9.24
C SER A 219 -21.50 -6.49 8.78
N HIS A 220 -21.49 -6.30 7.47
CA HIS A 220 -21.46 -4.97 6.85
C HIS A 220 -22.65 -4.10 7.28
N GLU A 221 -23.86 -4.66 7.33
CA GLU A 221 -25.05 -3.92 7.77
C GLU A 221 -24.89 -3.34 9.18
N ARG A 222 -24.44 -4.17 10.14
CA ARG A 222 -24.21 -3.71 11.52
C ARG A 222 -23.08 -2.70 11.55
N PHE A 223 -22.01 -2.90 10.77
CA PHE A 223 -20.93 -1.94 10.65
C PHE A 223 -21.43 -0.57 10.19
N VAL A 224 -22.17 -0.51 9.08
CA VAL A 224 -22.73 0.75 8.55
C VAL A 224 -23.61 1.45 9.57
N VAL A 225 -24.49 0.72 10.27
CA VAL A 225 -25.35 1.32 11.30
C VAL A 225 -24.54 1.92 12.45
N ASN A 226 -23.51 1.22 12.92
CA ASN A 226 -22.66 1.71 14.02
C ASN A 226 -21.77 2.88 13.56
N VAL A 227 -21.19 2.81 12.36
CA VAL A 227 -20.40 3.92 11.78
C VAL A 227 -21.26 5.16 11.62
N LYS A 228 -22.48 5.04 11.08
CA LYS A 228 -23.42 6.17 10.98
C LYS A 228 -23.67 6.82 12.33
N ASN A 229 -24.04 6.02 13.34
CA ASN A 229 -24.39 6.53 14.65
C ASN A 229 -23.18 7.25 15.30
N GLU A 230 -22.00 6.64 15.21
CA GLU A 230 -20.79 7.26 15.77
C GLU A 230 -20.34 8.49 14.98
N LEU A 231 -20.49 8.53 13.65
CA LEU A 231 -20.27 9.74 12.86
C LEU A 231 -21.21 10.86 13.32
N GLN A 232 -22.49 10.59 13.52
CA GLN A 232 -23.43 11.60 14.03
C GLN A 232 -23.03 12.11 15.42
N ASN A 233 -22.56 11.21 16.30
CA ASN A 233 -22.08 11.57 17.64
C ASN A 233 -20.86 12.49 17.56
N VAL A 234 -19.82 12.11 16.81
CA VAL A 234 -18.56 12.88 16.77
C VAL A 234 -18.72 14.20 16.02
N PHE A 235 -19.53 14.27 14.96
CA PHE A 235 -19.82 15.54 14.29
C PHE A 235 -20.57 16.50 15.23
N SER A 236 -21.56 15.98 15.97
CA SER A 236 -22.29 16.78 16.97
C SER A 236 -21.36 17.29 18.07
N SER A 237 -20.42 16.47 18.57
CA SER A 237 -19.44 16.92 19.57
C SER A 237 -18.45 17.95 19.03
N MET A 238 -18.14 17.88 17.73
CA MET A 238 -17.32 18.89 17.06
C MET A 238 -18.08 20.22 16.80
N GLY A 239 -19.40 20.24 16.98
CA GLY A 239 -20.25 21.37 16.62
C GLY A 239 -20.49 21.50 15.11
N VAL A 240 -20.33 20.41 14.36
CA VAL A 240 -20.54 20.32 12.91
C VAL A 240 -21.88 19.65 12.64
N ILE A 241 -22.68 20.24 11.76
CA ILE A 241 -23.97 19.73 11.36
C ILE A 241 -23.79 18.61 10.34
N LEU A 242 -24.17 17.39 10.72
CA LEU A 242 -24.26 16.23 9.83
C LEU A 242 -25.67 15.65 9.88
N ASN A 243 -26.42 15.81 8.79
CA ASN A 243 -27.77 15.26 8.71
C ASN A 243 -27.74 13.72 8.58
N ALA A 244 -28.85 13.07 8.92
CA ALA A 244 -28.92 11.61 8.99
C ALA A 244 -28.76 10.90 7.63
N ASP A 245 -29.19 11.51 6.52
CA ASP A 245 -29.05 10.95 5.17
C ASP A 245 -27.59 10.99 4.71
N THR A 246 -26.93 12.14 4.91
CA THR A 246 -25.49 12.30 4.66
C THR A 246 -24.68 11.33 5.50
N ALA A 247 -24.98 11.20 6.81
CA ALA A 247 -24.29 10.25 7.69
C ALA A 247 -24.45 8.80 7.22
N GLN A 248 -25.64 8.42 6.76
CA GLN A 248 -25.90 7.09 6.17
C GLN A 248 -25.05 6.87 4.91
N ARG A 249 -25.08 7.80 3.96
CA ARG A 249 -24.30 7.69 2.72
C ARG A 249 -22.79 7.64 2.96
N LEU A 250 -22.29 8.41 3.93
CA LEU A 250 -20.89 8.34 4.33
C LEU A 250 -20.56 6.96 4.89
N ALA A 251 -21.36 6.47 5.85
CA ALA A 251 -21.14 5.16 6.48
C ALA A 251 -21.13 4.01 5.46
N GLU A 252 -22.00 4.07 4.43
CA GLU A 252 -22.04 3.10 3.33
C GLU A 252 -20.78 3.11 2.44
N LYS A 253 -20.05 4.23 2.40
CA LYS A 253 -18.78 4.34 1.66
C LYS A 253 -17.56 3.95 2.49
N VAL A 254 -17.69 3.82 3.81
CA VAL A 254 -16.58 3.45 4.67
C VAL A 254 -16.19 1.99 4.42
N ASN A 255 -14.90 1.75 4.21
CA ASN A 255 -14.33 0.41 4.09
C ASN A 255 -14.71 -0.44 5.31
N PHE A 256 -15.32 -1.59 5.04
CA PHE A 256 -15.69 -2.54 6.07
C PHE A 256 -14.44 -3.13 6.74
N VAL A 257 -14.36 -3.01 8.07
CA VAL A 257 -13.33 -3.63 8.90
C VAL A 257 -13.98 -4.78 9.67
N PRO A 258 -13.81 -6.04 9.22
CA PRO A 258 -14.54 -7.18 9.79
C PRO A 258 -14.11 -7.43 11.23
N GLY A 259 -15.07 -7.46 12.15
CA GLY A 259 -14.82 -7.77 13.55
C GLY A 259 -14.32 -6.59 14.39
N ILE A 260 -14.25 -5.36 13.86
CA ILE A 260 -13.98 -4.20 14.73
C ILE A 260 -15.03 -4.14 15.85
N SER A 261 -14.59 -3.90 17.08
CA SER A 261 -15.52 -3.75 18.19
C SER A 261 -16.20 -2.38 18.16
N LYS A 262 -17.42 -2.26 18.71
CA LYS A 262 -18.08 -0.96 18.89
C LYS A 262 -17.23 0.02 19.70
N GLN A 263 -16.49 -0.49 20.68
CA GLN A 263 -15.61 0.33 21.50
C GLN A 263 -14.43 0.87 20.69
N ASP A 264 -13.73 0.01 19.95
CA ASP A 264 -12.59 0.43 19.13
C ASP A 264 -13.04 1.42 18.07
N LEU A 265 -14.17 1.17 17.39
CA LEU A 265 -14.73 2.12 16.43
C LEU A 265 -14.99 3.49 17.05
N ARG A 266 -15.60 3.53 18.23
CA ARG A 266 -15.89 4.77 18.97
C ARG A 266 -14.60 5.48 19.39
N GLU A 267 -13.61 4.76 19.89
CA GLU A 267 -12.33 5.33 20.33
C GLU A 267 -11.51 5.89 19.15
N SER A 268 -11.47 5.16 18.03
CA SER A 268 -10.84 5.62 16.79
C SER A 268 -11.51 6.88 16.27
N LEU A 269 -12.84 6.90 16.13
CA LEU A 269 -13.57 8.08 15.65
C LEU A 269 -13.42 9.28 16.59
N LYS A 270 -13.48 9.04 17.92
CA LYS A 270 -13.22 10.09 18.90
C LYS A 270 -11.83 10.71 18.70
N THR A 271 -10.79 9.87 18.64
CA THR A 271 -9.40 10.33 18.45
C THR A 271 -9.25 11.13 17.16
N LEU A 272 -9.75 10.61 16.03
CA LEU A 272 -9.68 11.29 14.74
C LEU A 272 -10.43 12.64 14.76
N SER A 273 -11.60 12.68 15.41
CA SER A 273 -12.40 13.91 15.54
C SER A 273 -11.71 14.98 16.39
N GLU A 274 -11.11 14.60 17.52
CA GLU A 274 -10.37 15.50 18.39
C GLU A 274 -9.17 16.10 17.65
N GLN A 275 -8.41 15.28 16.94
CA GLN A 275 -7.24 15.72 16.17
C GLN A 275 -7.64 16.61 14.97
N THR A 276 -8.86 16.49 14.45
CA THR A 276 -9.36 17.32 13.34
C THR A 276 -9.95 18.64 13.84
N GLN A 277 -10.63 18.64 14.98
CA GLN A 277 -11.31 19.80 15.54
C GLN A 277 -10.34 20.76 16.25
N GLN A 278 -9.42 20.23 17.06
CA GLN A 278 -8.57 21.05 17.93
C GLN A 278 -7.76 22.15 17.21
N PRO A 279 -7.19 21.91 16.00
CA PRO A 279 -6.52 22.93 15.21
C PRO A 279 -7.33 24.24 15.07
N PHE A 280 -8.63 24.13 14.79
CA PHE A 280 -9.51 25.28 14.61
C PHE A 280 -9.81 25.99 15.93
N SER A 281 -10.05 25.23 16.99
CA SER A 281 -10.34 25.78 18.33
C SER A 281 -9.14 26.52 18.94
N HIS A 282 -7.93 26.23 18.46
CA HIS A 282 -6.72 26.89 18.95
C HIS A 282 -6.46 28.23 18.25
N ILE A 283 -6.81 28.34 16.96
CA ILE A 283 -6.55 29.54 16.14
C ILE A 283 -7.70 30.55 16.25
N TYR A 284 -8.94 30.07 16.26
CA TYR A 284 -10.13 30.91 16.06
C TYR A 284 -11.03 30.91 17.29
N ASP A 285 -11.76 32.00 17.47
CA ASP A 285 -12.85 32.07 18.45
C ASP A 285 -13.94 31.04 18.12
N GLU A 286 -14.69 30.59 19.13
CA GLU A 286 -15.59 29.42 19.06
C GLU A 286 -16.56 29.46 17.86
N SER A 287 -17.16 30.61 17.58
CA SER A 287 -18.10 30.77 16.45
C SER A 287 -17.42 30.67 15.09
N GLU A 288 -16.22 31.23 14.95
CA GLU A 288 -15.46 31.21 13.69
C GLU A 288 -14.84 29.83 13.47
N ALA A 289 -14.30 29.21 14.53
CA ALA A 289 -13.78 27.85 14.51
C ALA A 289 -14.83 26.86 13.96
N ARG A 290 -16.08 26.95 14.46
CA ARG A 290 -17.18 26.11 13.99
C ARG A 290 -17.54 26.37 12.53
N ALA A 291 -17.65 27.63 12.12
CA ALA A 291 -18.00 27.98 10.75
C ALA A 291 -16.94 27.49 9.74
N LYS A 292 -15.66 27.67 10.06
CA LYS A 292 -14.56 27.19 9.22
C LYS A 292 -14.52 25.66 9.19
N LEU A 293 -14.59 25.00 10.34
CA LEU A 293 -14.62 23.55 10.41
C LEU A 293 -15.80 22.96 9.61
N GLN A 294 -16.99 23.54 9.71
CA GLN A 294 -18.15 23.17 8.88
C GLN A 294 -17.83 23.27 7.39
N SER A 295 -17.23 24.37 6.93
CA SER A 295 -16.93 24.57 5.50
C SER A 295 -15.95 23.54 4.94
N PHE A 296 -14.93 23.14 5.71
CA PHE A 296 -14.00 22.08 5.29
C PHE A 296 -14.66 20.70 5.28
N TRP A 297 -15.54 20.41 6.24
CA TRP A 297 -16.31 19.18 6.25
C TRP A 297 -17.31 19.12 5.09
N ASP A 298 -18.03 20.19 4.79
CA ASP A 298 -18.98 20.24 3.68
C ASP A 298 -18.28 19.94 2.34
N ALA A 299 -17.10 20.53 2.13
CA ALA A 299 -16.28 20.27 0.95
C ALA A 299 -15.81 18.82 0.85
N GLU A 300 -15.30 18.25 1.95
CA GLU A 300 -14.85 16.85 1.94
C GLU A 300 -16.02 15.86 1.76
N ILE A 301 -17.16 16.13 2.41
CA ILE A 301 -18.37 15.32 2.25
C ILE A 301 -18.83 15.34 0.79
N GLN A 302 -18.83 16.52 0.15
CA GLN A 302 -19.15 16.63 -1.28
C GLN A 302 -18.18 15.80 -2.13
N ASN A 303 -16.87 15.93 -1.91
CA ASN A 303 -15.85 15.16 -2.63
C ASN A 303 -16.07 13.64 -2.49
N VAL A 304 -16.33 13.18 -1.27
CA VAL A 304 -16.61 11.76 -0.98
C VAL A 304 -17.89 11.31 -1.66
N GLN A 305 -18.94 12.13 -1.69
CA GLN A 305 -20.21 11.79 -2.32
C GLN A 305 -20.08 11.67 -3.85
N GLU A 306 -19.32 12.54 -4.49
CA GLU A 306 -19.08 12.54 -5.94
C GLU A 306 -18.16 11.40 -6.40
N SER A 307 -17.25 10.92 -5.54
CA SER A 307 -16.34 9.81 -5.84
C SER A 307 -17.06 8.45 -5.88
N ALA A 308 -16.73 7.59 -6.84
CA ALA A 308 -17.24 6.20 -6.84
C ALA A 308 -16.50 5.28 -5.85
N SER A 309 -15.36 5.73 -5.33
CA SER A 309 -14.47 4.92 -4.49
C SER A 309 -14.94 4.86 -3.04
N SER A 310 -14.67 3.73 -2.38
CA SER A 310 -14.78 3.62 -0.93
C SER A 310 -13.67 4.39 -0.22
N ILE A 311 -13.90 4.73 1.05
CA ILE A 311 -12.99 5.55 1.88
C ILE A 311 -12.65 4.85 3.18
N SER A 312 -11.49 5.14 3.76
CA SER A 312 -11.22 4.80 5.16
C SER A 312 -11.70 5.92 6.08
N LEU A 313 -12.01 5.59 7.33
CA LEU A 313 -12.27 6.61 8.36
C LEU A 313 -11.06 7.52 8.56
N SER A 314 -9.85 6.96 8.62
CA SER A 314 -8.62 7.76 8.71
C SER A 314 -8.49 8.74 7.54
N GLY A 315 -8.78 8.30 6.32
CA GLY A 315 -8.71 9.11 5.10
C GLY A 315 -9.69 10.28 5.12
N LEU A 316 -10.94 10.03 5.52
CA LEU A 316 -11.98 11.05 5.64
C LEU A 316 -11.54 12.23 6.54
N PHE A 317 -11.05 11.93 7.74
CA PHE A 317 -10.60 12.95 8.68
C PHE A 317 -9.26 13.57 8.25
N ALA A 318 -8.32 12.76 7.75
CA ALA A 318 -7.03 13.24 7.26
C ALA A 318 -7.19 14.25 6.12
N ASN A 319 -8.15 14.06 5.21
CA ASN A 319 -8.36 14.97 4.09
C ASN A 319 -8.82 16.36 4.52
N VAL A 320 -9.70 16.45 5.52
CA VAL A 320 -10.07 17.73 6.15
C VAL A 320 -8.84 18.42 6.70
N VAL A 321 -8.00 17.70 7.45
CA VAL A 321 -6.77 18.24 8.03
C VAL A 321 -5.75 18.68 6.97
N LYS A 322 -5.58 17.91 5.89
CA LYS A 322 -4.75 18.30 4.74
C LYS A 322 -5.24 19.59 4.12
N ALA A 323 -6.55 19.72 3.93
CA ALA A 323 -7.14 20.92 3.36
C ALA A 323 -6.89 22.15 4.26
N THR A 324 -6.98 21.98 5.59
CA THR A 324 -6.64 23.02 6.56
C THR A 324 -5.19 23.47 6.43
N VAL A 325 -4.24 22.53 6.47
CA VAL A 325 -2.80 22.85 6.35
C VAL A 325 -2.48 23.48 5.00
N ASN A 326 -3.10 23.01 3.92
CA ASN A 326 -2.93 23.59 2.59
C ASN A 326 -3.43 25.04 2.54
N ALA A 327 -4.56 25.35 3.18
CA ALA A 327 -5.09 26.71 3.26
C ALA A 327 -4.20 27.63 4.10
N GLU A 328 -3.60 27.14 5.17
CA GLU A 328 -2.63 27.89 5.99
C GLU A 328 -1.35 28.21 5.21
N ILE A 329 -0.84 27.23 4.46
CA ILE A 329 0.28 27.44 3.54
C ILE A 329 -0.11 28.49 2.48
N ASP A 330 -1.29 28.38 1.88
CA ASP A 330 -1.75 29.36 0.88
C ASP A 330 -1.90 30.77 1.45
N GLN A 331 -2.38 30.90 2.69
CA GLN A 331 -2.50 32.20 3.35
C GLN A 331 -1.12 32.83 3.60
N LEU A 332 -0.14 32.05 4.05
CA LEU A 332 1.24 32.54 4.20
C LEU A 332 1.79 33.08 2.86
N LEU A 333 1.52 32.38 1.76
CA LEU A 333 1.94 32.82 0.42
C LEU A 333 1.26 34.11 -0.04
N VAL A 334 0.02 34.34 0.42
CA VAL A 334 -0.70 35.61 0.21
C VAL A 334 -0.10 36.72 1.09
N ASP A 335 0.24 36.44 2.34
CA ASP A 335 0.83 37.45 3.24
C ASP A 335 2.25 37.87 2.81
N LEU A 336 2.95 36.99 2.08
CA LEU A 336 4.23 37.28 1.44
C LEU A 336 4.07 37.91 0.04
N LYS A 337 2.84 38.27 -0.38
CA LYS A 337 2.56 38.81 -1.72
C LYS A 337 3.23 40.15 -2.00
N ASP A 338 3.48 40.98 -0.99
CA ASP A 338 4.18 42.26 -1.16
C ASP A 338 5.71 42.10 -1.20
N VAL A 339 6.20 40.89 -0.93
CA VAL A 339 7.61 40.45 -1.00
C VAL A 339 7.90 39.73 -2.35
N LYS A 340 6.93 39.68 -3.27
CA LYS A 340 6.86 38.68 -4.36
C LYS A 340 7.83 38.77 -5.52
N GLN A 341 8.60 39.83 -5.72
CA GLN A 341 9.30 39.96 -7.02
C GLN A 341 10.43 38.94 -7.24
N GLN A 342 10.82 38.16 -6.23
CA GLN A 342 11.93 37.20 -6.35
C GLN A 342 11.54 35.73 -6.12
N LEU A 343 10.37 35.41 -5.56
CA LEU A 343 9.99 34.03 -5.14
C LEU A 343 9.73 33.08 -6.34
N GLU A 344 10.71 32.22 -6.69
CA GLU A 344 10.53 31.11 -7.65
C GLU A 344 9.75 29.94 -7.01
N LEU A 345 8.42 30.06 -6.98
CA LEU A 345 7.53 29.25 -6.13
C LEU A 345 6.60 28.19 -6.76
N PRO A 346 6.19 28.20 -8.05
CA PRO A 346 5.03 27.41 -8.47
C PRO A 346 5.14 25.87 -8.37
N GLN A 347 6.30 25.28 -8.70
CA GLN A 347 6.43 23.81 -8.74
C GLN A 347 6.70 23.20 -7.36
N ASN A 348 7.48 23.88 -6.51
CA ASN A 348 7.91 23.33 -5.23
C ASN A 348 6.77 23.28 -4.20
N ILE A 349 5.84 24.24 -4.19
CA ILE A 349 4.70 24.25 -3.25
C ILE A 349 3.79 23.03 -3.42
N LYS A 350 3.56 22.61 -4.67
CA LYS A 350 2.75 21.43 -4.95
C LYS A 350 3.37 20.18 -4.32
N THR A 351 4.68 20.01 -4.45
CA THR A 351 5.43 18.91 -3.83
C THR A 351 5.38 18.97 -2.30
N ILE A 352 5.54 20.17 -1.71
CA ILE A 352 5.42 20.38 -0.25
C ILE A 352 4.07 19.86 0.27
N LYS A 353 2.96 20.34 -0.33
CA LYS A 353 1.61 19.95 0.07
C LYS A 353 1.37 18.45 -0.07
N GLN A 354 1.96 17.82 -1.10
CA GLN A 354 1.87 16.37 -1.31
C GLN A 354 2.60 15.58 -0.21
N VAL A 355 3.84 15.93 0.11
CA VAL A 355 4.65 15.23 1.13
C VAL A 355 4.00 15.37 2.52
N VAL A 356 3.60 16.58 2.90
CA VAL A 356 2.91 16.84 4.17
C VAL A 356 1.58 16.11 4.23
N GLY A 357 0.84 16.09 3.11
CA GLY A 357 -0.41 15.35 3.02
C GLY A 357 -0.23 13.84 3.18
N GLN A 358 0.87 13.27 2.69
CA GLN A 358 1.20 11.86 2.92
C GLN A 358 1.50 11.59 4.40
N ASP A 359 2.29 12.43 5.06
CA ASP A 359 2.61 12.29 6.49
C ASP A 359 1.35 12.35 7.36
N ILE A 360 0.46 13.31 7.10
CA ILE A 360 -0.85 13.41 7.77
C ILE A 360 -1.67 12.14 7.56
N SER A 361 -1.69 11.58 6.35
CA SER A 361 -2.43 10.34 6.05
C SER A 361 -1.93 9.18 6.90
N VAL A 362 -0.61 8.99 6.96
CA VAL A 362 0.03 7.93 7.75
C VAL A 362 -0.24 8.12 9.23
N LEU A 363 -0.16 9.36 9.74
CA LEU A 363 -0.43 9.67 11.13
C LEU A 363 -1.86 9.32 11.53
N PHE A 364 -2.85 9.74 10.73
CA PHE A 364 -4.27 9.46 10.97
C PHE A 364 -4.60 7.98 10.81
N GLU A 365 -3.91 7.27 9.91
CA GLU A 365 -4.04 5.82 9.80
C GLU A 365 -3.56 5.12 11.08
N LYS A 366 -2.39 5.49 11.61
CA LYS A 366 -1.88 4.95 12.88
C LYS A 366 -2.85 5.21 14.04
N MET A 367 -3.36 6.44 14.15
CA MET A 367 -4.33 6.82 15.18
C MET A 367 -5.63 6.02 15.06
N ALA A 368 -6.16 5.85 13.85
CA ALA A 368 -7.38 5.06 13.62
C ALA A 368 -7.19 3.58 14.00
N GLN A 369 -5.98 3.07 13.89
CA GLN A 369 -5.61 1.70 14.26
C GLN A 369 -5.22 1.57 15.75
N GLY A 370 -5.30 2.64 16.55
CA GLY A 370 -4.91 2.64 17.96
C GLY A 370 -3.40 2.46 18.18
N GLN A 371 -2.58 2.67 17.15
CA GLN A 371 -1.13 2.58 17.25
C GLN A 371 -0.57 3.81 17.97
N SER A 372 0.51 3.60 18.74
CA SER A 372 1.24 4.71 19.35
C SER A 372 1.83 5.62 18.28
N VAL A 373 1.68 6.93 18.48
CA VAL A 373 2.27 7.98 17.65
C VAL A 373 3.20 8.80 18.54
N GLU A 374 4.40 9.12 18.06
CA GLU A 374 5.40 9.87 18.84
C GLU A 374 4.87 11.24 19.25
N THR A 375 4.32 11.97 18.27
CA THR A 375 3.78 13.31 18.45
C THR A 375 2.45 13.39 17.70
N ASP A 376 1.40 13.83 18.39
CA ASP A 376 0.06 13.95 17.81
C ASP A 376 -0.07 15.12 16.82
N PHE A 377 -1.18 15.16 16.07
CA PHE A 377 -1.34 16.16 15.03
C PHE A 377 -1.48 17.56 15.60
N ILE A 378 -2.23 17.74 16.70
CA ILE A 378 -2.40 19.06 17.31
C ILE A 378 -1.06 19.68 17.76
N THR A 379 -0.16 18.87 18.32
CA THR A 379 1.17 19.35 18.72
C THR A 379 2.01 19.73 17.50
N ARG A 380 2.00 18.91 16.45
CA ARG A 380 2.67 19.20 15.16
C ARG A 380 2.12 20.47 14.52
N HIS A 381 0.80 20.65 14.53
CA HIS A 381 0.11 21.81 13.95
C HIS A 381 0.43 23.11 14.71
N LYS A 382 0.43 23.08 16.05
CA LYS A 382 0.87 24.23 16.86
C LYS A 382 2.30 24.64 16.56
N LYS A 383 3.22 23.66 16.46
CA LYS A 383 4.62 23.88 16.10
C LYS A 383 4.74 24.49 14.70
N LEU A 384 3.96 24.00 13.74
CA LEU A 384 3.87 24.54 12.39
C LEU A 384 3.47 26.02 12.41
N LEU A 385 2.36 26.37 13.04
CA LEU A 385 1.90 27.76 13.08
C LEU A 385 2.91 28.71 13.73
N ALA A 386 3.52 28.30 14.85
CA ALA A 386 4.55 29.08 15.52
C ALA A 386 5.76 29.33 14.60
N ASN A 387 6.21 28.28 13.92
CA ASN A 387 7.34 28.35 12.99
C ASN A 387 7.02 29.18 11.75
N LEU A 388 5.82 29.05 11.17
CA LEU A 388 5.36 29.87 10.04
C LEU A 388 5.26 31.36 10.42
N ALA A 389 4.78 31.67 11.63
CA ALA A 389 4.68 33.04 12.13
C ALA A 389 6.07 33.68 12.33
N GLN A 390 6.97 32.99 13.02
CA GLN A 390 8.35 33.45 13.23
C GLN A 390 9.08 33.66 11.89
N PHE A 391 8.89 32.75 10.94
CA PHE A 391 9.45 32.86 9.61
C PHE A 391 8.92 34.08 8.85
N SER A 392 7.60 34.30 8.87
CA SER A 392 6.96 35.48 8.26
C SER A 392 7.50 36.79 8.86
N GLU A 393 7.63 36.85 10.19
CA GLU A 393 8.15 38.02 10.90
C GLU A 393 9.62 38.29 10.55
N HIS A 394 10.46 37.25 10.53
CA HIS A 394 11.87 37.39 10.16
C HIS A 394 12.05 37.92 8.74
N LEU A 395 11.25 37.41 7.79
CA LEU A 395 11.29 37.88 6.41
C LEU A 395 10.88 39.35 6.29
N LYS A 396 9.80 39.76 6.97
CA LYS A 396 9.37 41.16 7.00
C LYS A 396 10.46 42.06 7.57
N ASN A 397 11.10 41.67 8.67
CA ASN A 397 12.14 42.46 9.34
C ASN A 397 13.42 42.63 8.51
N ASN A 398 13.91 41.57 7.85
CA ASN A 398 15.12 41.66 7.03
C ASN A 398 14.92 42.64 5.85
N ILE A 399 13.76 42.59 5.20
CA ILE A 399 13.44 43.48 4.07
C ILE A 399 13.26 44.94 4.53
N GLN A 400 12.72 45.16 5.72
CA GLN A 400 12.59 46.50 6.30
C GLN A 400 13.97 47.10 6.64
N SER A 401 14.95 46.27 7.03
CA SER A 401 16.34 46.72 7.25
C SER A 401 17.11 47.00 5.96
N GLN A 402 16.71 46.42 4.82
CA GLN A 402 17.29 46.72 3.50
C GLN A 402 16.85 48.06 2.94
N THR A 403 15.61 48.47 3.20
CA THR A 403 15.08 49.74 2.67
C THR A 403 15.73 50.96 3.32
N ASP A 404 16.32 50.80 4.51
CA ASP A 404 17.01 51.87 5.25
C ASP A 404 18.53 51.92 5.01
N SER A 405 19.14 50.95 4.33
CA SER A 405 20.59 50.89 4.10
C SER A 405 20.95 50.91 2.61
N THR A 406 21.65 51.97 2.16
CA THR A 406 22.11 52.16 0.77
C THR A 406 23.29 51.25 0.40
N GLN A 407 23.34 50.00 0.87
CA GLN A 407 24.38 49.05 0.48
C GLN A 407 23.79 47.89 -0.31
N ASP A 408 24.33 47.76 -1.52
CA ASP A 408 24.25 46.65 -2.46
C ASP A 408 24.67 45.35 -1.75
N ASN A 409 23.73 44.72 -1.04
CA ASN A 409 23.87 43.38 -0.50
C ASN A 409 22.87 42.50 -1.26
N ASN A 410 23.40 41.68 -2.18
CA ASN A 410 22.69 40.59 -2.84
C ASN A 410 21.88 39.78 -1.81
N GLU A 411 20.59 40.08 -1.71
CA GLU A 411 19.75 39.51 -0.66
C GLU A 411 19.04 38.25 -1.10
N TYR A 412 18.95 37.33 -0.14
CA TYR A 412 18.47 35.99 -0.28
C TYR A 412 17.01 35.92 -0.74
N VAL A 413 16.81 35.37 -1.92
CA VAL A 413 15.51 35.04 -2.46
C VAL A 413 14.97 33.79 -1.78
N LEU A 414 13.89 33.93 -1.02
CA LEU A 414 13.19 32.80 -0.42
C LEU A 414 12.73 31.81 -1.50
N LYS A 415 13.13 30.53 -1.42
CA LYS A 415 12.72 29.48 -2.36
C LYS A 415 11.67 28.58 -1.71
N GLY A 416 10.87 27.87 -2.52
CA GLY A 416 9.93 26.86 -2.00
C GLY A 416 10.60 25.79 -1.11
N LEU A 417 11.91 25.62 -1.25
CA LEU A 417 12.75 24.77 -0.42
C LEU A 417 12.85 25.22 1.05
N ASP A 418 12.94 26.53 1.32
CA ASP A 418 13.01 27.05 2.69
C ASP A 418 11.70 26.81 3.43
N LEU A 419 10.59 26.98 2.71
CA LEU A 419 9.25 26.68 3.19
C LEU A 419 9.06 25.18 3.42
N PHE A 420 9.61 24.32 2.55
CA PHE A 420 9.59 22.87 2.72
C PHE A 420 10.30 22.42 4.01
N ALA A 421 11.55 22.85 4.22
CA ALA A 421 12.33 22.46 5.39
C ALA A 421 11.67 22.91 6.70
N LEU A 422 11.08 24.11 6.69
CA LEU A 422 10.31 24.64 7.82
C LEU A 422 9.06 23.80 8.11
N ILE A 423 8.27 23.50 7.09
CA ILE A 423 7.03 22.74 7.26
C ILE A 423 7.35 21.29 7.68
N ASP A 424 8.29 20.61 7.02
CA ASP A 424 8.68 19.23 7.34
C ASP A 424 9.25 19.11 8.77
N ALA A 425 10.13 20.04 9.19
CA ALA A 425 10.63 20.08 10.57
C ALA A 425 9.53 20.33 11.61
N SER A 426 8.47 21.02 11.21
CA SER A 426 7.33 21.33 12.08
C SER A 426 6.33 20.19 12.18
N THR A 427 6.07 19.49 11.07
CA THR A 427 5.06 18.43 10.99
C THR A 427 5.61 17.04 11.24
N GLY A 428 6.90 16.79 10.96
CA GLY A 428 7.48 15.45 10.95
C GLY A 428 8.24 15.03 12.20
N ASP A 429 8.63 15.96 13.07
CA ASP A 429 9.55 15.72 14.23
C ASP A 429 10.85 14.96 13.86
N ARG A 430 11.21 14.95 12.57
CA ARG A 430 12.30 14.17 11.97
C ARG A 430 13.18 15.10 11.19
N LEU A 431 14.33 15.40 11.79
CA LEU A 431 15.11 16.58 11.42
C LEU A 431 16.26 16.27 10.44
N ASP A 432 16.61 15.00 10.22
CA ASP A 432 17.90 14.69 9.57
C ASP A 432 17.75 14.04 8.18
N ASP A 433 17.17 12.84 8.05
CA ASP A 433 17.29 12.08 6.79
C ASP A 433 16.35 12.53 5.66
N LYS A 434 15.15 13.00 5.98
CA LYS A 434 14.15 13.42 4.97
C LYS A 434 14.45 14.81 4.41
N ILE A 435 14.92 15.72 5.27
CA ILE A 435 15.37 17.06 4.88
C ILE A 435 16.59 16.93 3.96
N LEU A 436 17.56 16.07 4.30
CA LEU A 436 18.72 15.78 3.45
C LEU A 436 18.31 15.14 2.11
N ASN A 437 17.38 14.18 2.11
CA ASN A 437 16.92 13.55 0.86
C ASN A 437 16.16 14.51 -0.06
N ALA A 438 15.27 15.34 0.48
CA ALA A 438 14.59 16.36 -0.33
C ALA A 438 15.57 17.39 -0.89
N LEU A 439 16.53 17.86 -0.07
CA LEU A 439 17.64 18.72 -0.49
C LEU A 439 18.47 18.06 -1.60
N ASP A 440 18.73 16.76 -1.51
CA ASP A 440 19.45 15.98 -2.53
C ASP A 440 18.66 15.86 -3.83
N GLU A 441 17.36 15.57 -3.75
CA GLU A 441 16.44 15.47 -4.90
C GLU A 441 16.34 16.79 -5.67
N MET A 442 16.31 17.94 -4.98
CA MET A 442 16.33 19.26 -5.64
C MET A 442 17.69 19.60 -6.25
N ARG A 443 18.80 19.25 -5.59
CA ARG A 443 20.14 19.39 -6.17
C ARG A 443 20.27 18.57 -7.45
N GLN A 444 19.77 17.34 -7.44
CA GLN A 444 19.72 16.47 -8.63
C GLN A 444 18.82 17.09 -9.72
N GLY A 445 17.66 17.65 -9.36
CA GLY A 445 16.78 18.33 -10.32
C GLY A 445 17.44 19.52 -11.03
N GLN A 446 18.21 20.35 -10.32
CA GLN A 446 18.97 21.46 -10.92
C GLN A 446 20.23 21.00 -11.67
N PHE A 447 20.88 19.94 -11.18
CA PHE A 447 22.01 19.31 -11.87
C PHE A 447 21.59 18.77 -13.24
N ASN A 448 20.46 18.06 -13.31
CA ASN A 448 19.94 17.49 -14.55
C ASN A 448 19.62 18.58 -15.58
N LYS A 449 18.97 19.68 -15.18
CA LYS A 449 18.68 20.82 -16.06
C LYS A 449 19.94 21.55 -16.54
N ARG A 450 20.95 21.70 -15.66
CA ARG A 450 22.24 22.29 -16.03
C ARG A 450 22.95 21.42 -17.06
N ASP A 451 22.92 20.09 -16.89
CA ASP A 451 23.54 19.16 -17.82
C ASP A 451 22.79 19.12 -19.17
N GLU A 452 21.46 19.22 -19.18
CA GLU A 452 20.66 19.38 -20.41
C GLU A 452 21.07 20.66 -21.18
N ILE A 453 21.12 21.82 -20.51
CA ILE A 453 21.51 23.10 -21.15
C ILE A 453 22.97 23.05 -21.62
N LYS A 454 23.86 22.39 -20.86
CA LYS A 454 25.26 22.21 -21.25
C LYS A 454 25.37 21.41 -22.54
N ASN A 455 24.66 20.29 -22.64
CA ASN A 455 24.67 19.44 -23.83
C ASN A 455 24.12 20.20 -25.05
N GLU A 456 23.02 20.94 -24.89
CA GLU A 456 22.46 21.78 -25.96
C GLU A 456 23.42 22.90 -26.41
N LEU A 457 24.14 23.52 -25.47
CA LEU A 457 25.15 24.54 -25.77
C LEU A 457 26.36 23.94 -26.51
N GLU A 458 26.80 22.74 -26.10
CA GLU A 458 27.89 22.00 -26.73
C GLU A 458 27.53 21.63 -28.18
N GLU A 459 26.32 21.12 -28.42
CA GLU A 459 25.80 20.84 -29.77
C GLU A 459 25.72 22.10 -30.65
N LEU A 460 25.15 23.21 -30.14
CA LEU A 460 25.06 24.47 -30.89
C LEU A 460 26.45 25.04 -31.22
N THR A 461 27.42 24.89 -30.31
CA THR A 461 28.80 25.32 -30.53
C THR A 461 29.48 24.50 -31.62
N ILE A 462 29.28 23.18 -31.63
CA ILE A 462 29.79 22.29 -32.68
C ILE A 462 29.18 22.68 -34.03
N ILE A 463 27.87 22.89 -34.10
CA ILE A 463 27.18 23.32 -35.33
C ILE A 463 27.76 24.66 -35.83
N LEU A 464 27.97 25.63 -34.94
CA LEU A 464 28.58 26.92 -35.31
C LEU A 464 30.00 26.76 -35.83
N ASN A 465 30.82 25.91 -35.21
CA ASN A 465 32.18 25.62 -35.65
C ASN A 465 32.19 24.99 -37.06
N LEU A 466 31.28 24.05 -37.34
CA LEU A 466 31.13 23.44 -38.66
C LEU A 466 30.74 24.48 -39.72
N TYR A 467 29.83 25.41 -39.41
CA TYR A 467 29.51 26.53 -40.30
C TYR A 467 30.73 27.42 -40.57
N ASN A 468 31.48 27.79 -39.54
CA ASN A 468 32.68 28.63 -39.68
C ASN A 468 33.76 27.95 -40.52
N LEU A 469 33.93 26.63 -40.36
CA LEU A 469 34.86 25.84 -41.13
C LEU A 469 34.53 25.84 -42.62
N ILE A 470 33.26 25.56 -42.94
CA ILE A 470 32.77 25.54 -44.31
C ILE A 470 32.92 26.93 -44.93
N GLN A 471 32.58 27.99 -44.18
CA GLN A 471 32.72 29.37 -44.62
C GLN A 471 34.19 29.73 -44.90
N ALA A 472 35.12 29.30 -44.06
CA ALA A 472 36.55 29.50 -44.27
C ALA A 472 37.06 28.75 -45.51
N ALA A 473 36.60 27.51 -45.73
CA ALA A 473 36.93 26.74 -46.92
C ALA A 473 36.42 27.42 -48.22
N ILE A 474 35.20 27.98 -48.18
CA ILE A 474 34.63 28.75 -49.29
C ILE A 474 35.42 30.02 -49.55
N HIS A 475 35.77 30.79 -48.51
CA HIS A 475 36.56 32.02 -48.67
C HIS A 475 37.98 31.74 -49.20
N ASN A 476 38.59 30.64 -48.78
CA ASN A 476 39.87 30.18 -49.34
C ASN A 476 39.74 29.84 -50.83
N ALA A 477 38.66 29.14 -51.23
CA ALA A 477 38.38 28.84 -52.63
C ALA A 477 38.15 30.11 -53.47
N GLN A 478 37.38 31.08 -52.95
CA GLN A 478 37.12 32.38 -53.60
C GLN A 478 38.39 33.23 -53.75
N SER A 479 39.33 33.12 -52.82
CA SER A 479 40.62 33.83 -52.88
C SER A 479 41.66 33.14 -53.78
N GLY A 480 41.42 31.88 -54.15
CA GLY A 480 42.32 31.02 -54.91
C GLY A 480 41.79 30.68 -56.31
N GLU A 481 41.59 29.39 -56.59
CA GLU A 481 41.20 28.88 -57.91
C GLU A 481 39.72 29.12 -58.28
N GLY A 482 38.91 29.68 -57.37
CA GLY A 482 37.50 29.97 -57.59
C GLY A 482 36.58 28.75 -57.55
N LYS A 483 37.08 27.59 -57.11
CA LYS A 483 36.34 26.31 -57.07
C LYS A 483 36.32 25.71 -55.67
N TYR A 484 35.15 25.36 -55.16
CA TYR A 484 34.94 24.73 -53.85
C TYR A 484 34.25 23.37 -54.02
N ASN A 485 34.77 22.33 -53.37
CA ASN A 485 34.15 21.01 -53.38
C ASN A 485 33.28 20.82 -52.14
N ILE A 486 31.96 20.79 -52.32
CA ILE A 486 31.01 20.58 -51.22
C ILE A 486 31.05 19.14 -50.67
N ASN A 487 31.56 18.19 -51.45
CA ASN A 487 31.69 16.80 -51.00
C ASN A 487 32.97 16.56 -50.18
N GLN A 488 33.71 17.62 -49.83
CA GLN A 488 34.88 17.51 -48.93
C GLN A 488 34.46 16.91 -47.59
N GLU A 489 35.23 15.92 -47.14
CA GLU A 489 35.08 15.27 -45.83
C GLU A 489 35.73 16.10 -44.72
N PHE A 490 35.15 16.02 -43.53
CA PHE A 490 35.71 16.61 -42.32
C PHE A 490 36.93 15.81 -41.84
N LYS A 491 38.02 16.51 -41.52
CA LYS A 491 39.30 15.92 -41.06
C LYS A 491 39.65 16.35 -39.65
N PRO A 492 40.49 15.61 -38.91
CA PRO A 492 40.98 16.03 -37.59
C PRO A 492 41.56 17.45 -37.56
N GLU A 493 42.31 17.81 -38.61
CA GLU A 493 42.98 19.10 -38.77
C GLU A 493 41.99 20.28 -38.87
N ASP A 494 40.79 20.02 -39.40
CA ASP A 494 39.71 21.02 -39.54
C ASP A 494 39.25 21.53 -38.16
N PHE A 495 39.35 20.68 -37.13
CA PHE A 495 38.99 21.01 -35.74
C PHE A 495 40.20 21.28 -34.84
N GLY A 496 41.41 21.29 -35.41
CA GLY A 496 42.65 21.54 -34.68
C GLY A 496 43.23 20.34 -33.92
N TYR A 497 42.77 19.11 -34.20
CA TYR A 497 43.34 17.89 -33.61
C TYR A 497 44.60 17.45 -34.35
N SER A 498 45.60 17.00 -33.59
CA SER A 498 46.89 16.57 -34.15
C SER A 498 46.91 15.08 -34.51
N THR A 499 45.93 14.31 -34.02
CA THR A 499 45.80 12.87 -34.29
C THR A 499 44.36 12.44 -34.54
N GLN A 500 44.18 11.35 -35.29
CA GLN A 500 42.86 10.74 -35.51
C GLN A 500 42.24 10.23 -34.21
N GLU A 501 43.06 9.71 -33.28
CA GLU A 501 42.60 9.21 -31.98
C GLU A 501 42.06 10.34 -31.09
N GLU A 502 42.69 11.52 -31.11
CA GLU A 502 42.16 12.71 -30.42
C GLU A 502 40.82 13.16 -31.01
N PHE A 503 40.69 13.13 -32.34
CA PHE A 503 39.44 13.47 -33.01
C PHE A 503 38.33 12.45 -32.71
N GLU A 504 38.60 11.15 -32.73
CA GLU A 504 37.58 10.13 -32.42
C GLU A 504 37.05 10.19 -30.99
N ASN A 505 37.81 10.79 -30.07
CA ASN A 505 37.39 11.04 -28.68
C ASN A 505 36.81 12.45 -28.47
N SER A 506 36.69 13.26 -29.53
CA SER A 506 36.16 14.63 -29.47
C SER A 506 34.63 14.68 -29.45
N PRO A 507 34.03 15.73 -28.86
CA PRO A 507 32.59 15.94 -28.93
C PRO A 507 32.12 16.23 -30.37
N GLU A 508 32.96 16.84 -31.22
CA GLU A 508 32.70 17.04 -32.64
C GLU A 508 32.50 15.72 -33.39
N PHE A 509 33.39 14.73 -33.20
CA PHE A 509 33.25 13.42 -33.83
C PHE A 509 32.05 12.64 -33.29
N ALA A 510 31.80 12.71 -31.98
CA ALA A 510 30.62 12.09 -31.37
C ALA A 510 29.32 12.66 -31.94
N PHE A 511 29.25 13.99 -32.13
CA PHE A 511 28.13 14.67 -32.78
C PHE A 511 27.95 14.24 -34.23
N LEU A 512 29.02 14.26 -35.03
CA LEU A 512 28.98 13.90 -36.45
C LEU A 512 28.52 12.45 -36.68
N ASN A 513 28.97 11.52 -35.82
CA ASN A 513 28.66 10.10 -35.92
C ASN A 513 27.30 9.71 -35.32
N SER A 514 26.74 10.52 -34.42
CA SER A 514 25.43 10.27 -33.80
C SER A 514 24.25 10.67 -34.70
N GLN A 515 24.49 11.45 -35.76
CA GLN A 515 23.46 11.82 -36.72
C GLN A 515 23.01 10.63 -37.59
N ASN A 516 21.80 10.69 -38.13
CA ASN A 516 21.24 9.64 -38.98
C ASN A 516 20.77 10.20 -40.34
N PRO A 517 21.53 10.00 -41.43
CA PRO A 517 22.82 9.29 -41.51
C PRO A 517 23.98 10.08 -40.88
N PRO A 518 25.10 9.42 -40.52
CA PRO A 518 26.30 10.11 -40.03
C PRO A 518 26.78 11.19 -41.00
N ILE A 519 27.14 12.35 -40.45
CA ILE A 519 27.68 13.46 -41.24
C ILE A 519 29.16 13.18 -41.52
N THR A 520 29.49 12.93 -42.79
CA THR A 520 30.89 12.71 -43.22
C THR A 520 31.46 13.84 -44.07
N SER A 521 30.62 14.71 -44.63
CA SER A 521 31.01 15.76 -45.58
C SER A 521 30.32 17.09 -45.33
N HIS A 522 30.88 18.17 -45.87
CA HIS A 522 30.25 19.50 -45.83
C HIS A 522 28.83 19.46 -46.41
N LYS A 523 28.62 18.74 -47.52
CA LYS A 523 27.30 18.53 -48.11
C LYS A 523 26.32 17.89 -47.14
N GLY A 524 26.71 16.77 -46.52
CA GLY A 524 25.84 16.05 -45.59
C GLY A 524 25.43 16.91 -44.39
N PHE A 525 26.35 17.73 -43.87
CA PHE A 525 26.04 18.68 -42.81
C PHE A 525 25.02 19.73 -43.28
N LEU A 526 25.27 20.39 -44.41
CA LEU A 526 24.42 21.49 -44.89
C LEU A 526 23.01 21.02 -45.26
N GLU A 527 22.87 19.84 -45.88
CA GLU A 527 21.56 19.22 -46.16
C GLU A 527 20.79 18.93 -44.87
N GLN A 528 21.46 18.41 -43.84
CA GLN A 528 20.83 18.16 -42.53
C GLN A 528 20.40 19.45 -41.84
N GLN A 529 21.11 20.56 -42.06
CA GLN A 529 20.72 21.89 -41.58
C GLN A 529 19.61 22.56 -42.44
N GLY A 530 19.09 21.84 -43.43
CA GLY A 530 17.97 22.26 -44.28
C GLY A 530 18.36 23.29 -45.34
N LEU A 531 19.62 23.32 -45.77
CA LEU A 531 20.04 24.09 -46.95
C LEU A 531 19.75 23.28 -48.21
N ASP A 532 19.14 23.94 -49.21
CA ASP A 532 18.87 23.33 -50.50
C ASP A 532 20.15 23.30 -51.34
N ILE A 533 20.74 22.11 -51.47
CA ILE A 533 21.99 21.88 -52.21
C ILE A 533 21.65 21.43 -53.63
N ASP A 534 22.14 22.16 -54.64
CA ASP A 534 21.92 21.84 -56.05
C ASP A 534 22.55 20.48 -56.40
N THR A 535 21.70 19.45 -56.53
CA THR A 535 22.09 18.06 -56.81
C THR A 535 22.40 17.79 -58.27
N SER A 536 22.23 18.78 -59.17
CA SER A 536 22.48 18.62 -60.61
C SER A 536 23.97 18.63 -60.98
N GLN A 537 24.84 19.03 -60.05
CA GLN A 537 26.30 19.02 -60.21
C GLN A 537 26.87 17.64 -59.83
N ASN A 538 27.05 16.75 -60.82
CA ASN A 538 27.67 15.43 -60.60
C ASN A 538 29.09 15.49 -59.99
N SER A 539 29.77 16.63 -60.05
CA SER A 539 31.13 16.83 -59.51
C SER A 539 31.17 17.37 -58.08
N GLY A 540 30.05 17.92 -57.56
CA GLY A 540 30.03 18.61 -56.26
C GLY A 540 30.86 19.90 -56.21
N ILE A 541 31.29 20.42 -57.36
CA ILE A 541 32.10 21.64 -57.45
C ILE A 541 31.18 22.86 -57.59
N TYR A 542 31.36 23.82 -56.69
CA TYR A 542 30.78 25.15 -56.72
C TYR A 542 31.84 26.14 -57.18
N GLU A 543 31.51 26.91 -58.21
CA GLU A 543 32.32 28.01 -58.74
C GLU A 543 31.40 29.19 -59.10
N ASP A 544 31.98 30.37 -59.27
CA ASP A 544 31.25 31.55 -59.74
C ASP A 544 31.51 31.72 -61.24
N THR A 545 30.49 31.57 -62.08
CA THR A 545 30.56 31.92 -63.50
C THR A 545 29.41 32.84 -63.91
N GLU A 546 29.63 33.67 -64.94
CA GLU A 546 28.61 34.62 -65.43
C GLU A 546 27.31 33.90 -65.90
N ASP A 547 27.42 32.63 -66.33
CA ASP A 547 26.31 31.83 -66.85
C ASP A 547 25.58 30.99 -65.77
N ASP A 548 26.18 30.77 -64.59
CA ASP A 548 25.62 29.90 -63.52
C ASP A 548 24.95 30.65 -62.35
N GLY A 549 25.00 31.98 -62.38
CA GLY A 549 24.37 32.83 -61.37
C GLY A 549 25.20 33.01 -60.09
N ASN A 550 26.52 32.82 -60.14
CA ASN A 550 27.44 32.95 -58.99
C ASN A 550 27.08 31.98 -57.86
N LYS A 551 27.04 30.69 -58.17
CA LYS A 551 26.58 29.64 -57.24
C LYS A 551 27.41 29.56 -55.95
N LEU A 552 28.73 29.77 -56.03
CA LEU A 552 29.60 29.74 -54.85
C LEU A 552 29.31 30.92 -53.93
N SER A 553 29.11 32.12 -54.48
CA SER A 553 28.75 33.32 -53.73
C SER A 553 27.35 33.22 -53.08
N ASN A 554 26.38 32.62 -53.77
CA ASN A 554 25.04 32.40 -53.20
C ASN A 554 25.07 31.37 -52.06
N LEU A 555 25.81 30.26 -52.23
CA LEU A 555 26.02 29.26 -51.17
C LEU A 555 26.69 29.90 -49.93
N SER A 556 27.75 30.69 -50.15
CA SER A 556 28.44 31.45 -49.10
C SER A 556 27.48 32.37 -48.31
N THR A 557 26.57 33.03 -49.00
CA THR A 557 25.57 33.92 -48.37
C THR A 557 24.57 33.12 -47.53
N ALA A 558 24.05 32.02 -48.06
CA ALA A 558 23.10 31.16 -47.34
C ALA A 558 23.69 30.53 -46.07
N ILE A 559 24.97 30.13 -46.13
CA ILE A 559 25.74 29.60 -44.99
C ILE A 559 25.97 30.70 -43.95
N SER A 560 26.34 31.91 -44.39
CA SER A 560 26.52 33.06 -43.49
C SER A 560 25.23 33.46 -42.76
N ASP A 561 24.08 33.41 -43.44
CA ASP A 561 22.80 33.77 -42.82
C ASP A 561 22.34 32.71 -41.81
N LYS A 562 22.56 31.43 -42.08
CA LYS A 562 22.32 30.35 -41.11
C LYS A 562 23.28 30.43 -39.91
N SER A 563 24.56 30.72 -40.13
CA SER A 563 25.53 30.80 -39.03
C SER A 563 25.24 31.95 -38.07
N LYS A 564 24.70 33.08 -38.55
CA LYS A 564 24.25 34.20 -37.68
C LYS A 564 23.10 33.81 -36.76
N ILE A 565 22.15 33.00 -37.25
CA ILE A 565 21.04 32.48 -36.45
C ILE A 565 21.59 31.57 -35.36
N VAL A 566 22.41 30.58 -35.72
CA VAL A 566 23.04 29.66 -34.76
C VAL A 566 23.91 30.42 -33.75
N ASN A 567 24.65 31.44 -34.17
CA ASN A 567 25.46 32.27 -33.26
C ASN A 567 24.58 33.04 -32.25
N THR A 568 23.39 33.50 -32.68
CA THR A 568 22.43 34.13 -31.77
C THR A 568 21.89 33.11 -30.76
N ASP A 569 21.60 31.88 -31.20
CA ASP A 569 21.16 30.80 -30.32
C ASP A 569 22.26 30.40 -29.33
N VAL A 570 23.53 30.33 -29.77
CA VAL A 570 24.70 30.10 -28.88
C VAL A 570 24.82 31.21 -27.83
N GLN A 571 24.62 32.48 -28.20
CA GLN A 571 24.68 33.59 -27.24
C GLN A 571 23.56 33.51 -26.20
N LEU A 572 22.31 33.30 -26.64
CA LEU A 572 21.16 33.12 -25.74
C LEU A 572 21.36 31.92 -24.82
N LYS A 573 21.88 30.81 -25.35
CA LYS A 573 22.12 29.59 -24.58
C LYS A 573 23.30 29.73 -23.62
N THR A 574 24.32 30.51 -23.98
CA THR A 574 25.45 30.84 -23.09
C THR A 574 25.00 31.72 -21.93
N GLU A 575 24.11 32.68 -22.17
CA GLU A 575 23.48 33.48 -21.13
C GLU A 575 22.61 32.61 -20.21
N GLU A 576 21.80 31.71 -20.79
CA GLU A 576 20.99 30.74 -20.04
C GLU A 576 21.86 29.80 -19.19
N PHE A 577 22.94 29.26 -19.75
CA PHE A 577 23.89 28.40 -19.04
C PHE A 577 24.63 29.15 -17.93
N SER A 578 25.08 30.38 -18.19
CA SER A 578 25.78 31.21 -17.19
C SER A 578 24.85 31.55 -16.03
N LYS A 579 23.59 31.88 -16.33
CA LYS A 579 22.55 32.08 -15.32
C LYS A 579 22.28 30.80 -14.54
N MET A 580 22.05 29.66 -15.22
CA MET A 580 21.81 28.36 -14.58
C MET A 580 22.98 27.89 -13.72
N ASN A 581 24.22 28.09 -14.16
CA ASN A 581 25.43 27.73 -13.41
C ASN A 581 25.64 28.65 -12.20
N SER A 582 25.32 29.94 -12.35
CA SER A 582 25.25 30.87 -11.22
C SER A 582 24.18 30.43 -10.22
N ASP A 583 22.99 30.08 -10.69
CA ASP A 583 21.86 29.61 -9.87
C ASP A 583 22.16 28.27 -9.19
N TYR A 584 22.87 27.36 -9.86
CA TYR A 584 23.32 26.08 -9.31
C TYR A 584 24.34 26.27 -8.18
N ASN A 585 25.37 27.10 -8.40
CA ASN A 585 26.37 27.40 -7.39
C ASN A 585 25.79 28.21 -6.22
N ALA A 586 24.89 29.15 -6.51
CA ALA A 586 24.11 29.85 -5.50
C ALA A 586 23.22 28.88 -4.72
N THR A 587 22.67 27.85 -5.37
CA THR A 587 21.88 26.80 -4.70
C THR A 587 22.76 25.92 -3.83
N ILE A 588 23.98 25.53 -4.24
CA ILE A 588 24.92 24.79 -3.36
C ILE A 588 25.35 25.65 -2.16
N GLN A 589 25.67 26.92 -2.38
CA GLN A 589 26.01 27.84 -1.29
C GLN A 589 24.82 28.07 -0.36
N ALA A 590 23.62 28.25 -0.91
CA ALA A 590 22.39 28.35 -0.15
C ALA A 590 22.12 27.06 0.63
N MET A 591 22.28 25.87 0.05
CA MET A 591 22.15 24.60 0.77
C MET A 591 23.11 24.51 1.95
N ASN A 592 24.38 24.88 1.75
CA ASN A 592 25.36 24.88 2.83
C ASN A 592 25.04 25.94 3.91
N GLN A 593 24.56 27.12 3.51
CA GLN A 593 24.14 28.17 4.44
C GLN A 593 22.82 27.87 5.15
N ILE A 594 21.87 27.21 4.48
CA ILE A 594 20.59 26.72 5.03
C ILE A 594 20.90 25.63 6.04
N VAL A 595 21.74 24.64 5.72
CA VAL A 595 22.16 23.61 6.70
C VAL A 595 22.85 24.26 7.90
N GLN A 596 23.76 25.21 7.69
CA GLN A 596 24.43 25.90 8.80
C GLN A 596 23.48 26.81 9.62
N LYS A 597 22.56 27.52 8.97
CA LYS A 597 21.58 28.39 9.63
C LYS A 597 20.45 27.60 10.28
N PHE A 598 20.03 26.48 9.70
CA PHE A 598 19.09 25.54 10.30
C PHE A 598 19.69 24.92 11.56
N ILE A 599 20.95 24.48 11.51
CA ILE A 599 21.72 24.06 12.69
C ILE A 599 21.83 25.22 13.70
N SER A 600 22.08 26.46 13.26
CA SER A 600 22.18 27.62 14.16
C SER A 600 20.84 27.96 14.83
N VAL A 601 19.75 28.03 14.07
CA VAL A 601 18.40 28.34 14.54
C VAL A 601 17.90 27.25 15.48
N LEU A 602 18.15 25.98 15.18
CA LEU A 602 17.86 24.88 16.10
C LEU A 602 18.71 24.92 17.36
N THR A 603 19.99 25.28 17.25
CA THR A 603 20.88 25.45 18.42
C THR A 603 20.41 26.60 19.31
N ASP A 604 19.94 27.69 18.73
CA ASP A 604 19.45 28.86 19.48
C ASP A 604 18.06 28.60 20.08
N ILE A 605 17.18 27.88 19.38
CA ILE A 605 15.89 27.40 19.92
C ILE A 605 16.14 26.44 21.09
N LEU A 606 17.06 25.48 20.96
CA LEU A 606 17.40 24.54 22.03
C LEU A 606 18.10 25.19 23.23
N ARG A 607 18.73 26.37 23.05
CA ARG A 607 19.30 27.19 24.13
C ARG A 607 18.27 28.12 24.79
N SER A 608 17.10 28.29 24.19
CA SER A 608 16.00 29.12 24.72
C SER A 608 15.04 28.33 25.64
N PHE A 609 15.28 27.03 25.80
CA PHE A 609 14.77 26.18 26.89
C PHE A 609 15.83 26.04 27.97
#